data_AF-A0A433VU34-F1
#
_entry.id   AF-A0A433VU34-F1
#
_cell.length_a   1.000
_cell.length_b   1.000
_cell.length_c   1.000
_cell.angle_alpha   90.00
_cell.angle_beta   90.00
_cell.angle_gamma   90.00
#
_symmetry.space_group_name_H-M   'P 1'
#
loop_
_entity.id
_entity.type
_entity.pdbx_description
1 polymer ?
#
loop_
_entity_poly.entity_id
_entity_poly.type
_entity_poly.pdbx_seq_one_letter_code
_entity_poly.pdbx_strand_id
1 'polypeptide(L)'
;MKELKSLNDAYELLQQLGASPKLICHVRLVGEAADLLLYKIEQIGIKVDANFVRLGVALHDAGKIIYTEELTNKGYQQILK
;
A
#
# COMPACT_ATOMS: atom_id res chain seq x y z
N MET A 1 -14.12 14.45 5.47
CA MET A 1 -13.20 13.35 5.08
C MET A 1 -11.78 13.89 5.23
N LYS A 2 -10.86 13.20 5.92
CA LYS A 2 -9.46 13.68 6.07
C LYS A 2 -8.78 13.60 4.70
N GLU A 3 -8.18 14.69 4.25
CA GLU A 3 -7.33 14.67 3.05
C GLU A 3 -6.04 13.88 3.37
N LEU A 4 -5.66 12.97 2.47
CA LEU A 4 -4.41 12.21 2.58
C LEU A 4 -3.28 13.02 1.95
N LYS A 5 -2.43 13.64 2.77
CA LYS A 5 -1.33 14.51 2.31
C LYS A 5 0.03 13.85 2.43
N SER A 6 0.11 12.73 3.16
CA SER A 6 1.35 12.04 3.46
C SER A 6 1.17 10.54 3.60
N LEU A 7 2.28 9.81 3.55
CA LEU A 7 2.31 8.38 3.88
C LEU A 7 1.87 8.12 5.33
N ASN A 8 2.17 9.03 6.27
CA ASN A 8 1.69 8.90 7.63
C ASN A 8 0.17 8.98 7.71
N ASP A 9 -0.47 9.88 6.95
CA ASP A 9 -1.93 9.93 6.90
C ASP A 9 -2.53 8.61 6.38
N ALA A 10 -1.90 7.98 5.40
CA ALA A 10 -2.31 6.67 4.89
C ALA A 10 -2.14 5.57 5.94
N TYR A 11 -1.01 5.53 6.65
CA TYR A 11 -0.79 4.53 7.70
C TYR A 11 -1.71 4.72 8.91
N GLU A 12 -2.02 5.97 9.27
CA GLU A 12 -3.00 6.29 10.31
C GLU A 12 -4.39 5.84 9.89
N LEU A 13 -4.80 6.12 8.66
CA LEU A 13 -6.09 5.68 8.12
C LEU A 13 -6.20 4.16 8.17
N LEU A 14 -5.19 3.43 7.70
CA LEU A 14 -5.19 1.97 7.74
C LEU A 14 -5.32 1.43 9.17
N GLN A 15 -4.61 2.01 10.14
CA GLN A 15 -4.72 1.64 11.55
C GLN A 15 -6.11 1.92 12.10
N GLN A 16 -6.70 3.08 11.78
CA GLN A 16 -8.07 3.44 12.17
C GLN A 16 -9.11 2.49 11.57
N LEU A 17 -8.86 1.97 10.36
CA LEU A 17 -9.70 0.99 9.69
C LEU A 17 -9.50 -0.44 10.22
N GLY A 18 -8.54 -0.68 11.12
CA GLY A 18 -8.31 -2.00 11.73
C GLY A 18 -7.24 -2.84 11.04
N ALA A 19 -6.34 -2.22 10.27
CA ALA A 19 -5.20 -2.92 9.68
C ALA A 19 -4.34 -3.60 10.75
N SER A 20 -4.03 -4.87 10.54
CA SER A 20 -3.11 -5.61 11.42
C SER A 20 -1.68 -5.03 11.35
N PRO A 21 -0.86 -5.19 12.40
CA PRO A 21 0.55 -4.80 12.35
C PRO A 21 1.31 -5.44 11.18
N LYS A 22 0.91 -6.64 10.77
CA LYS A 22 1.47 -7.35 9.61
C LYS A 22 1.15 -6.65 8.30
N LEU A 23 -0.10 -6.19 8.10
CA LEU A 23 -0.48 -5.42 6.91
C LEU A 23 0.28 -4.09 6.85
N ILE A 24 0.40 -3.38 7.98
CA ILE A 24 1.18 -2.13 8.05
C ILE A 24 2.66 -2.38 7.71
N CYS A 25 3.26 -3.43 8.25
CA CYS A 25 4.63 -3.82 7.91
C CYS A 25 4.76 -4.14 6.41
N HIS A 26 3.82 -4.91 5.86
CA HIS A 26 3.80 -5.25 4.44
C HIS A 26 3.80 -4.01 3.55
N VAL A 27 2.86 -3.08 3.75
CA VAL A 27 2.76 -1.89 2.88
C VAL A 27 3.97 -0.95 3.02
N ARG A 28 4.64 -0.92 4.17
CA ARG A 28 5.90 -0.19 4.37
C ARG A 28 7.04 -0.79 3.55
N LEU A 29 7.22 -2.11 3.60
CA LEU A 29 8.24 -2.81 2.81
C LEU A 29 8.01 -2.66 1.31
N VAL A 30 6.75 -2.72 0.87
CA VAL A 30 6.40 -2.43 -0.55
C VAL A 30 6.65 -0.96 -0.89
N GLY A 31 6.42 -0.03 0.05
CA GLY A 31 6.76 1.38 -0.10
C GLY A 31 8.26 1.61 -0.35
N GLU A 32 9.14 0.96 0.40
CA GLU A 32 10.59 1.02 0.20
C GLU A 32 10.99 0.51 -1.19
N ALA A 33 10.39 -0.62 -1.63
CA ALA A 33 10.60 -1.13 -2.98
C ALA A 33 10.09 -0.15 -4.06
N ALA A 34 8.93 0.48 -3.82
CA ALA A 34 8.37 1.46 -4.73
C ALA A 34 9.27 2.71 -4.86
N ASP A 35 9.91 3.16 -3.78
CA ASP A 35 10.87 4.26 -3.84
C ASP A 35 12.09 3.92 -4.70
N LEU A 36 12.61 2.69 -4.62
CA LEU A 36 13.69 2.21 -5.50
C LEU A 36 13.26 2.18 -6.97
N LEU A 37 12.02 1.74 -7.24
CA LEU A 37 11.46 1.72 -8.59
C LEU A 37 11.24 3.13 -9.13
N LEU A 38 10.66 4.03 -8.34
CA LEU A 38 10.45 5.43 -8.70
C LEU A 38 11.78 6.10 -9.06
N TYR A 39 12.82 5.86 -8.27
CA TYR A 39 14.17 6.35 -8.59
C TYR A 39 14.64 5.84 -9.96
N LYS A 40 14.51 4.55 -10.27
CA LYS A 40 14.92 4.00 -11.58
C LYS A 40 14.06 4.51 -12.73
N ILE A 41 12.75 4.66 -12.52
CA ILE A 41 11.80 5.20 -13.50
C ILE A 41 12.16 6.65 -13.84
N GLU A 42 12.54 7.44 -12.84
CA GLU A 42 13.02 8.81 -13.04
C GLU A 42 14.33 8.83 -13.85
N GLN A 43 15.28 7.93 -13.57
CA GLN A 43 16.55 7.87 -14.30
C GLN A 43 16.38 7.53 -15.79
N ILE A 44 15.32 6.82 -16.18
CA ILE A 44 15.01 6.52 -17.59
C ILE A 44 14.15 7.62 -18.24
N GLY A 45 13.92 8.74 -17.56
CA GLY A 45 13.24 9.93 -18.10
C GLY A 45 11.72 9.85 -18.10
N ILE A 46 11.12 8.87 -17.41
CA ILE A 46 9.67 8.76 -17.30
C ILE A 46 9.20 9.62 -16.12
N LYS A 47 8.31 10.58 -16.42
CA LYS A 47 7.69 11.43 -15.40
C LYS A 47 6.47 10.73 -14.80
N VAL A 48 6.50 10.56 -13.49
CA VAL A 48 5.40 10.02 -12.68
C VAL A 48 5.15 10.93 -11.48
N ASP A 49 3.90 11.02 -11.04
CA ASP A 49 3.59 11.65 -9.76
C ASP A 49 3.99 10.69 -8.63
N ALA A 50 5.19 10.90 -8.09
CA ALA A 50 5.75 10.05 -7.05
C ALA A 50 4.90 10.04 -5.76
N ASN A 51 4.23 11.15 -5.43
CA ASN A 51 3.38 11.21 -4.24
C ASN A 51 2.10 10.41 -4.44
N PHE A 52 1.49 10.52 -5.62
CA PHE A 52 0.33 9.70 -5.98
C PHE A 52 0.68 8.21 -5.95
N VAL A 53 1.83 7.82 -6.52
CA VAL A 53 2.29 6.42 -6.49
C VAL A 53 2.49 5.93 -5.06
N ARG A 54 3.18 6.71 -4.21
CA ARG A 54 3.42 6.35 -2.80
C ARG A 54 2.12 6.15 -2.02
N LEU A 55 1.15 7.04 -2.21
CA LEU A 55 -0.18 6.91 -1.59
C LEU A 55 -0.91 5.67 -2.10
N GLY A 56 -0.86 5.41 -3.41
CA GLY A 56 -1.42 4.21 -4.02
C GLY A 56 -0.82 2.93 -3.45
N VAL A 57 0.52 2.88 -3.33
CA VAL A 57 1.25 1.75 -2.73
C VAL A 57 0.85 1.54 -1.27
N ALA A 58 0.75 2.61 -0.48
CA ALA A 58 0.35 2.48 0.91
C ALA A 58 -1.05 1.88 1.07
N LEU A 59 -1.98 2.17 0.15
CA LEU A 59 -3.40 1.79 0.26
C LEU A 59 -3.83 0.58 -0.57
N HIS A 60 -2.97 0.08 -1.47
CA HIS A 60 -3.37 -0.91 -2.49
C HIS A 60 -4.00 -2.18 -1.89
N ASP A 61 -3.56 -2.57 -0.70
CA ASP A 61 -3.99 -3.77 0.00
C ASP A 61 -4.98 -3.50 1.15
N ALA A 62 -5.63 -2.33 1.18
CA ALA A 62 -6.61 -1.99 2.22
C ALA A 62 -7.77 -3.01 2.32
N GLY A 63 -8.11 -3.70 1.23
CA GLY A 63 -9.10 -4.79 1.24
C GLY A 63 -8.72 -5.96 2.16
N LYS A 64 -7.42 -6.18 2.41
CA LYS A 64 -6.92 -7.24 3.30
C LYS A 64 -7.16 -6.95 4.78
N ILE A 65 -7.72 -5.79 5.12
CA ILE A 65 -8.27 -5.53 6.46
C ILE A 65 -9.47 -6.46 6.71
N ILE A 66 -10.33 -6.64 5.71
CA ILE A 66 -11.51 -7.52 5.77
C ILE A 66 -11.09 -8.97 5.48
N TYR A 67 -10.24 -9.16 4.46
CA TYR A 67 -9.79 -10.46 3.98
C TYR A 67 -8.36 -10.76 4.43
N THR A 68 -8.14 -10.85 5.75
CA THR A 68 -6.81 -10.94 6.38
C THR A 68 -5.96 -12.12 5.88
N GLU A 69 -6.59 -13.20 5.46
CA GLU A 69 -5.90 -14.37 4.93
C GLU A 69 -5.19 -14.13 3.59
N GLU A 70 -5.55 -13.09 2.83
CA GLU A 70 -4.86 -12.72 1.57
C GLU A 70 -3.47 -12.11 1.78
N LEU A 71 -3.06 -11.87 3.04
CA LEU A 71 -1.68 -11.51 3.38
C LEU A 71 -0.72 -12.70 3.28
N THR A 72 -1.24 -13.92 3.32
CA THR A 72 -0.45 -15.16 3.29
C THR A 72 -0.86 -16.10 2.18
N ASN A 73 -2.16 -16.12 1.86
CA ASN A 73 -2.74 -16.99 0.85
C ASN A 73 -2.98 -16.21 -0.44
N LYS A 74 -3.08 -16.93 -1.56
CA LYS A 74 -3.38 -16.31 -2.85
C LYS A 74 -4.84 -15.83 -2.85
N GLY A 75 -5.08 -14.57 -3.24
CA GLY A 75 -6.42 -13.95 -3.18
C GLY A 75 -7.53 -14.69 -3.94
N TYR A 76 -7.20 -15.43 -5.02
CA TYR A 76 -8.20 -16.21 -5.77
C TYR A 76 -8.86 -17.33 -4.94
N GLN A 77 -8.28 -17.72 -3.80
CA GLN A 77 -8.85 -18.76 -2.95
C GLN A 77 -10.06 -18.29 -2.13
N GLN A 78 -10.36 -16.98 -2.11
CA GLN A 78 -11.49 -16.41 -1.36
C GLN A 78 -12.71 -16.10 -2.22
N ILE A 79 -12.56 -15.96 -3.54
CA ILE A 79 -13.66 -15.70 -4.50
C ILE A 79 -14.56 -16.95 -4.69
N LEU A 80 -14.13 -18.12 -4.20
CA LEU A 80 -14.82 -19.40 -4.37
C LEU A 80 -15.51 -19.91 -3.09
N LYS A 81 -15.69 -19.07 -2.07
CA LYS A 81 -16.50 -19.36 -0.88
C LYS A 81 -17.81 -18.59 -0.93
#